data_AF-A0A6I3INL2-F1
#
_entry.id   AF-A0A6I3INL2-F1
#
_cell.length_a   1.000
_cell.length_b   1.000
_cell.length_c   1.000
_cell.angle_alpha   90.00
_cell.angle_beta   90.00
_cell.angle_gamma   90.00
#
_symmetry.space_group_name_H-M   'P 1'
#
loop_
_entity.id
_entity.type
_entity.pdbx_description
1 polymer ?
#
loop_
_entity_poly.entity_id
_entity_poly.type
_entity_poly.pdbx_seq_one_letter_code
_entity_poly.pdbx_strand_id
1 'polypeptide(L)'
;AIAGPAVRAQDATAAAHARWTDAESALADAVVAQQRAVDALAAAQTRASGLADADTRRVVADGSFVALADGQVVRTVRPGTAVVGNGHTVTPQISRQIGEALGLLYAAGLPRGEQDAENLAIIIYNESGGDVGVVNTYDRNAAAGTPSFGLMQTIGPTFDAFALPTRTDRRDPVAQIMAGARYAQATYGGLAGVPGVKSLRGGGPYLPY
;
A
#
# COMPACT_ATOMS: atom_id res chain seq x y z
N ALA A 1 19.83 -30.42 -78.90
CA ALA A 1 19.64 -29.04 -79.39
C ALA A 1 19.98 -28.08 -78.26
N ILE A 2 20.94 -27.18 -78.47
CA ILE A 2 21.41 -26.22 -77.46
C ILE A 2 20.51 -24.99 -77.56
N ALA A 3 19.78 -24.66 -76.49
CA ALA A 3 18.89 -23.50 -76.49
C ALA A 3 19.68 -22.21 -76.78
N GLY A 4 19.20 -21.42 -77.75
CA GLY A 4 19.83 -20.17 -78.17
C GLY A 4 19.83 -19.10 -77.08
N PRO A 5 20.76 -18.12 -77.14
CA PRO A 5 20.95 -17.11 -76.09
C PRO A 5 19.70 -16.27 -75.76
N ALA A 6 18.80 -16.04 -76.72
CA ALA A 6 17.55 -15.31 -76.49
C ALA A 6 16.56 -16.07 -75.59
N VAL A 7 16.46 -17.40 -75.73
CA VAL A 7 15.57 -18.25 -74.91
C VAL A 7 16.08 -18.30 -73.46
N ARG A 8 17.41 -18.41 -73.27
CA ARG A 8 18.04 -18.34 -71.95
C ARG A 8 17.82 -17.01 -71.23
N ALA A 9 17.78 -15.90 -71.97
CA ALA A 9 17.49 -14.58 -71.39
C ALA A 9 16.01 -14.46 -70.97
N GLN A 10 15.08 -14.98 -71.77
CA GLN A 10 13.66 -15.03 -71.42
C GLN A 10 13.41 -15.88 -70.16
N ASP A 11 14.02 -17.07 -70.09
CA ASP A 11 13.91 -17.97 -68.93
C ASP A 11 14.47 -17.32 -67.64
N ALA A 12 15.60 -16.61 -67.74
CA ALA A 12 16.19 -15.88 -66.61
C ALA A 12 15.30 -14.74 -66.12
N THR A 13 14.61 -14.06 -67.02
CA THR A 13 13.69 -12.94 -66.68
C THR A 13 12.43 -13.47 -65.99
N ALA A 14 11.86 -14.58 -66.48
CA ALA A 14 10.73 -15.25 -65.84
C ALA A 14 11.07 -15.77 -64.44
N ALA A 15 12.27 -16.36 -64.27
CA ALA A 15 12.75 -16.81 -62.96
C ALA A 15 12.98 -15.65 -61.98
N ALA A 16 13.45 -14.49 -62.47
CA ALA A 16 13.59 -13.28 -61.64
C ALA A 16 12.24 -12.73 -61.21
N HIS A 17 11.24 -12.70 -62.11
CA HIS A 17 9.89 -12.26 -61.79
C HIS A 17 9.23 -13.16 -60.74
N ALA A 18 9.31 -14.49 -60.91
CA ALA A 18 8.79 -15.44 -59.93
C ALA A 18 9.39 -15.26 -58.52
N ARG A 19 10.72 -15.09 -58.44
CA ARG A 19 11.39 -14.80 -57.16
C ARG A 19 10.95 -13.49 -56.51
N TRP A 20 10.62 -12.49 -57.33
CA TRP A 20 10.15 -11.19 -56.85
C TRP A 20 8.74 -11.31 -56.27
N THR A 21 7.84 -12.00 -56.96
CA THR A 21 6.49 -12.29 -56.47
C THR A 21 6.52 -13.13 -55.18
N ASP A 22 7.39 -14.14 -55.11
CA ASP A 22 7.58 -14.94 -53.88
C ASP A 22 8.07 -14.08 -52.71
N ALA A 23 8.99 -13.14 -52.96
CA ALA A 23 9.49 -12.21 -51.95
C ALA A 23 8.41 -11.23 -51.47
N GLU A 24 7.56 -10.73 -52.37
CA GLU A 24 6.41 -9.89 -52.01
C GLU A 24 5.39 -10.65 -51.15
N SER A 25 5.07 -11.89 -51.53
CA SER A 25 4.17 -12.74 -50.74
C SER A 25 4.75 -13.02 -49.36
N ALA A 26 6.05 -13.33 -49.27
CA ALA A 26 6.72 -13.55 -47.99
C ALA A 26 6.75 -12.30 -47.12
N LEU A 27 6.89 -11.10 -47.72
CA LEU A 27 6.82 -9.83 -47.01
C LEU A 27 5.40 -9.56 -46.50
N ALA A 28 4.37 -9.82 -47.30
CA ALA A 28 2.98 -9.68 -46.89
C ALA A 28 2.65 -10.62 -45.71
N ASP A 29 3.10 -11.88 -45.78
CA ASP A 29 2.96 -12.85 -44.70
C ASP A 29 3.70 -12.40 -43.44
N ALA A 30 4.91 -11.85 -43.58
CA ALA A 30 5.68 -11.31 -42.46
C ALA A 30 5.00 -10.13 -41.78
N VAL A 31 4.38 -9.22 -42.56
CA VAL A 31 3.62 -8.07 -42.03
C VAL A 31 2.38 -8.55 -41.27
N VAL A 32 1.65 -9.53 -41.82
CA VAL A 32 0.50 -10.15 -41.14
C VAL A 32 0.92 -10.85 -39.85
N ALA A 33 2.05 -11.56 -39.86
CA ALA A 33 2.61 -12.21 -38.67
C ALA A 33 3.03 -11.17 -37.60
N GLN A 34 3.64 -10.05 -38.01
CA GLN A 34 3.99 -8.96 -37.12
C GLN A 34 2.75 -8.33 -36.47
N GLN A 35 1.70 -8.07 -37.24
CA GLN A 35 0.45 -7.52 -36.70
C GLN A 35 -0.18 -8.46 -35.65
N ARG A 36 -0.24 -9.76 -35.95
CA ARG A 36 -0.74 -10.77 -34.99
C ARG A 36 0.09 -10.79 -33.70
N ALA A 37 1.40 -10.60 -33.79
CA ALA A 37 2.26 -10.53 -32.61
C ALA A 37 1.97 -9.27 -31.76
N VAL A 38 1.72 -8.13 -32.40
CA VAL A 38 1.33 -6.89 -31.72
C VAL A 38 -0.03 -7.05 -31.02
N ASP A 39 -1.02 -7.62 -31.70
CA ASP A 39 -2.35 -7.87 -31.12
C ASP A 39 -2.27 -8.84 -29.93
N ALA A 40 -1.45 -9.89 -30.05
CA ALA A 40 -1.20 -10.84 -28.98
C ALA A 40 -0.56 -10.17 -27.75
N LEU A 41 0.40 -9.25 -27.96
CA LEU A 41 1.02 -8.48 -26.89
C LEU A 41 0.01 -7.56 -26.19
N ALA A 42 -0.82 -6.84 -26.95
CA ALA A 42 -1.87 -5.97 -26.38
C ALA A 42 -2.89 -6.78 -25.57
N ALA A 43 -3.27 -7.95 -26.06
CA ALA A 43 -4.15 -8.86 -25.33
C ALA A 43 -3.48 -9.44 -24.07
N ALA A 44 -2.17 -9.70 -24.10
CA ALA A 44 -1.41 -10.13 -22.93
C ALA A 44 -1.30 -9.03 -21.87
N GLN A 45 -1.05 -7.78 -22.28
CA GLN A 45 -1.03 -6.61 -21.38
C GLN A 45 -2.39 -6.41 -20.70
N THR A 46 -3.48 -6.45 -21.47
CA THR A 46 -4.85 -6.35 -20.92
C THR A 46 -5.13 -7.43 -19.87
N ARG A 47 -4.74 -8.69 -20.14
CA ARG A 47 -4.88 -9.79 -19.16
C ARG A 47 -4.04 -9.55 -17.91
N ALA A 48 -2.80 -9.09 -18.05
CA ALA A 48 -1.91 -8.80 -16.93
C ALA A 48 -2.47 -7.68 -16.03
N SER A 49 -2.99 -6.60 -16.62
CA SER A 49 -3.67 -5.53 -15.87
C SER A 49 -4.90 -6.03 -15.13
N GLY A 50 -5.74 -6.87 -15.77
CA GLY A 50 -6.91 -7.44 -15.12
C GLY A 50 -6.58 -8.36 -13.93
N LEU A 51 -5.47 -9.09 -13.99
CA LEU A 51 -4.95 -9.89 -12.87
C LEU A 51 -4.46 -8.99 -11.73
N ALA A 52 -3.73 -7.91 -12.04
CA ALA A 52 -3.26 -6.95 -11.04
C ALA A 52 -4.43 -6.27 -10.29
N ASP A 53 -5.51 -5.93 -11.00
CA ASP A 53 -6.73 -5.36 -10.40
C ASP A 53 -7.47 -6.38 -9.54
N ALA A 54 -7.48 -7.66 -9.93
CA ALA A 54 -8.08 -8.73 -9.15
C ALA A 54 -7.28 -9.02 -7.86
N ASP A 55 -5.95 -9.06 -7.97
CA ASP A 55 -5.05 -9.23 -6.82
C ASP A 55 -5.15 -8.04 -5.87
N THR A 56 -5.18 -6.81 -6.41
CA THR A 56 -5.40 -5.59 -5.63
C THR A 56 -6.72 -5.65 -4.88
N ARG A 57 -7.83 -5.95 -5.56
CA ARG A 57 -9.14 -6.10 -4.90
C ARG A 57 -9.13 -7.17 -3.82
N ARG A 58 -8.43 -8.29 -4.05
CA ARG A 58 -8.31 -9.36 -3.06
C ARG A 58 -7.57 -8.89 -1.82
N VAL A 59 -6.41 -8.24 -1.97
CA VAL A 59 -5.60 -7.82 -0.82
C VAL A 59 -6.20 -6.62 -0.07
N VAL A 60 -6.97 -5.79 -0.77
CA VAL A 60 -7.79 -4.73 -0.15
C VAL A 60 -8.99 -5.32 0.58
N ALA A 61 -9.69 -6.29 0.01
CA ALA A 61 -10.82 -6.97 0.66
C ALA A 61 -10.38 -7.77 1.89
N ASP A 62 -9.17 -8.35 1.86
CA ASP A 62 -8.56 -8.99 3.03
C ASP A 62 -8.19 -7.94 4.10
N GLY A 63 -7.91 -6.69 3.71
CA GLY A 63 -7.50 -5.61 4.62
C GLY A 63 -5.98 -5.50 4.80
N SER A 64 -5.21 -6.26 4.00
CA SER A 64 -3.74 -6.22 3.96
C SER A 64 -3.20 -4.93 3.32
N PHE A 65 -4.00 -4.30 2.47
CA PHE A 65 -3.65 -3.08 1.75
C PHE A 65 -4.86 -2.16 1.67
N VAL A 66 -4.62 -0.87 1.46
CA VAL A 66 -5.67 0.12 1.17
C VAL A 66 -5.39 0.76 -0.17
N ALA A 67 -6.44 0.82 -1.02
CA ALA A 67 -6.43 1.59 -2.25
C ALA A 67 -6.76 3.06 -1.91
N LEU A 68 -5.86 3.96 -2.30
CA LEU A 68 -6.00 5.40 -2.10
C LEU A 68 -6.74 6.05 -3.28
N ALA A 69 -7.20 7.28 -3.06
CA ALA A 69 -7.92 8.05 -4.07
C ALA A 69 -7.07 8.38 -5.31
N ASP A 70 -5.74 8.37 -5.20
CA ASP A 70 -4.79 8.56 -6.29
C ASP A 70 -4.47 7.28 -7.08
N GLY A 71 -5.15 6.16 -6.74
CA GLY A 71 -4.96 4.86 -7.39
C GLY A 71 -3.79 4.05 -6.82
N GLN A 72 -3.05 4.55 -5.81
CA GLN A 72 -1.99 3.79 -5.17
C GLN A 72 -2.53 2.74 -4.20
N VAL A 73 -1.89 1.56 -4.17
CA VAL A 73 -2.21 0.47 -3.24
C VAL A 73 -1.12 0.41 -2.18
N VAL A 74 -1.48 0.70 -0.93
CA VAL A 74 -0.51 0.82 0.17
C VAL A 74 -0.68 -0.32 1.15
N ARG A 75 0.44 -0.96 1.52
CA ARG A 75 0.45 -1.97 2.57
C ARG A 75 0.21 -1.29 3.92
N THR A 76 -0.75 -1.80 4.68
CA THR A 76 -0.97 -1.36 6.06
C THR A 76 -0.45 -2.43 7.02
N VAL A 77 -1.23 -3.48 7.26
CA VAL A 77 -0.89 -4.61 8.12
C VAL A 77 -1.52 -5.86 7.54
N ARG A 78 -0.85 -7.02 7.60
CA ARG A 78 -1.51 -8.30 7.28
C ARG A 78 -2.53 -8.62 8.38
N PRO A 79 -3.84 -8.65 8.09
CA PRO A 79 -4.86 -8.95 9.07
C PRO A 79 -4.60 -10.33 9.69
N GLY A 80 -4.89 -10.46 10.98
CA GLY A 80 -4.72 -11.74 11.68
C GLY A 80 -3.28 -12.09 12.03
N THR A 81 -2.29 -11.27 11.65
CA THR A 81 -0.89 -11.42 12.07
C THR A 81 -0.58 -10.38 13.14
N ALA A 82 0.21 -10.76 14.16
CA ALA A 82 0.72 -9.80 15.13
C ALA A 82 1.72 -8.84 14.48
N VAL A 83 1.65 -7.56 14.81
CA VAL A 83 2.67 -6.56 14.45
C VAL A 83 3.68 -6.47 15.58
N VAL A 84 4.97 -6.46 15.20
CA VAL A 84 6.10 -6.36 16.13
C VAL A 84 6.89 -5.10 15.81
N GLY A 85 7.00 -4.18 16.76
CA GLY A 85 7.86 -3.00 16.67
C GLY A 85 8.88 -3.00 17.81
N ASN A 86 10.17 -3.10 17.49
CA ASN A 86 11.25 -3.12 18.48
C ASN A 86 11.04 -4.11 19.65
N GLY A 87 10.51 -5.31 19.36
CA GLY A 87 10.19 -6.34 20.37
C GLY A 87 8.82 -6.18 21.04
N HIS A 88 8.15 -5.05 20.86
CA HIS A 88 6.79 -4.80 21.34
C HIS A 88 5.78 -5.41 20.38
N THR A 89 5.04 -6.41 20.85
CA THR A 89 4.11 -7.19 20.03
C THR A 89 2.67 -6.86 20.41
N VAL A 90 1.86 -6.47 19.43
CA VAL A 90 0.41 -6.27 19.62
C VAL A 90 -0.38 -7.45 19.07
N THR A 91 -1.54 -7.71 19.64
CA THR A 91 -2.37 -8.86 19.24
C THR A 91 -2.83 -8.75 17.78
N PRO A 92 -3.22 -9.86 17.13
CA PRO A 92 -3.83 -9.81 15.81
C PRO A 92 -5.07 -8.91 15.71
N GLN A 93 -5.82 -8.74 16.81
CA GLN A 93 -6.97 -7.83 16.86
C GLN A 93 -6.53 -6.37 16.79
N ILE A 94 -5.56 -5.96 17.61
CA ILE A 94 -5.01 -4.61 17.58
C ILE A 94 -4.34 -4.35 16.22
N SER A 95 -3.66 -5.35 15.67
CA SER A 95 -3.03 -5.28 14.34
C SER A 95 -4.05 -4.97 13.24
N ARG A 96 -5.27 -5.54 13.31
CA ARG A 96 -6.36 -5.17 12.38
C ARG A 96 -6.79 -3.71 12.54
N GLN A 97 -6.92 -3.24 13.78
CA GLN A 97 -7.31 -1.85 14.07
C GLN A 97 -6.24 -0.85 13.59
N ILE A 98 -4.96 -1.19 13.74
CA ILE A 98 -3.83 -0.43 13.16
C ILE A 98 -3.97 -0.39 11.63
N GLY A 99 -4.20 -1.54 10.99
CA GLY A 99 -4.34 -1.63 9.53
C GLY A 99 -5.49 -0.78 9.00
N GLU A 100 -6.64 -0.84 9.66
CA GLU A 100 -7.82 -0.05 9.32
C GLU A 100 -7.58 1.46 9.52
N ALA A 101 -7.00 1.84 10.67
CA ALA A 101 -6.69 3.24 10.97
C ALA A 101 -5.73 3.83 9.92
N LEU A 102 -4.64 3.15 9.60
CA LEU A 102 -3.68 3.61 8.58
C LEU A 102 -4.34 3.76 7.22
N GLY A 103 -5.21 2.82 6.86
CA GLY A 103 -6.00 2.91 5.63
C GLY A 103 -6.84 4.18 5.55
N LEU A 104 -7.60 4.46 6.60
CA LEU A 104 -8.43 5.66 6.69
C LEU A 104 -7.62 6.95 6.74
N LEU A 105 -6.49 6.95 7.45
CA LEU A 105 -5.58 8.10 7.54
C LEU A 105 -4.94 8.43 6.21
N TYR A 106 -4.46 7.42 5.47
CA TYR A 106 -3.87 7.63 4.15
C TYR A 106 -4.92 8.09 3.14
N ALA A 107 -6.14 7.54 3.20
CA ALA A 107 -7.26 8.02 2.39
C ALA A 107 -7.65 9.47 2.73
N ALA A 108 -7.46 9.88 3.98
CA ALA A 108 -7.65 11.26 4.45
C ALA A 108 -6.45 12.19 4.20
N GLY A 109 -5.38 11.71 3.55
CA GLY A 109 -4.23 12.52 3.14
C GLY A 109 -3.11 12.66 4.17
N LEU A 110 -3.08 11.82 5.22
CA LEU A 110 -1.95 11.80 6.15
C LEU A 110 -0.65 11.35 5.42
N PRO A 111 0.50 12.02 5.64
CA PRO A 111 1.78 11.56 5.12
C PRO A 111 2.08 10.12 5.54
N ARG A 112 2.70 9.36 4.65
CA ARG A 112 3.03 7.95 4.86
C ARG A 112 4.42 7.79 5.45
N GLY A 113 4.53 6.97 6.49
CA GLY A 113 5.78 6.45 7.00
C GLY A 113 5.94 4.97 6.67
N GLU A 114 7.18 4.56 6.37
CA GLU A 114 7.51 3.17 6.01
C GLU A 114 7.23 2.17 7.15
N GLN A 115 7.28 2.64 8.41
CA GLN A 115 7.19 1.81 9.60
C GLN A 115 6.04 2.23 10.53
N ASP A 116 4.98 2.83 9.97
CA ASP A 116 3.88 3.39 10.75
C ASP A 116 3.14 2.32 11.57
N ALA A 117 2.96 1.12 11.03
CA ALA A 117 2.36 0.00 11.75
C ALA A 117 3.21 -0.43 12.95
N GLU A 118 4.52 -0.56 12.76
CA GLU A 118 5.47 -0.94 13.82
C GLU A 118 5.61 0.16 14.87
N ASN A 119 5.59 1.43 14.45
CA ASN A 119 5.61 2.57 15.37
C ASN A 119 4.33 2.63 16.21
N LEU A 120 3.16 2.38 15.61
CA LEU A 120 1.90 2.27 16.34
C LEU A 120 1.91 1.08 17.30
N ALA A 121 2.47 -0.06 16.91
CA ALA A 121 2.60 -1.21 17.81
C ALA A 121 3.48 -0.89 19.02
N ILE A 122 4.60 -0.16 18.83
CA ILE A 122 5.44 0.33 19.92
C ILE A 122 4.63 1.21 20.87
N ILE A 123 3.95 2.21 20.34
CA ILE A 123 3.19 3.18 21.14
C ILE A 123 2.09 2.45 21.91
N ILE A 124 1.20 1.75 21.22
CA ILE A 124 0.05 1.09 21.83
C ILE A 124 0.47 0.11 22.92
N TYR A 125 1.53 -0.66 22.68
CA TYR A 125 2.04 -1.59 23.68
C TYR A 125 2.48 -0.87 24.96
N ASN A 126 3.22 0.24 24.84
CA ASN A 126 3.74 0.94 26.01
C ASN A 126 2.69 1.84 26.69
N GLU A 127 1.73 2.38 25.93
CA GLU A 127 0.67 3.26 26.46
C GLU A 127 -0.46 2.46 27.14
N SER A 128 -0.82 1.29 26.61
CA SER A 128 -2.03 0.57 27.06
C SER A 128 -1.86 -0.94 27.17
N GLY A 129 -0.73 -1.50 26.75
CA GLY A 129 -0.59 -2.95 26.57
C GLY A 129 -1.54 -3.53 25.51
N GLY A 130 -2.19 -2.69 24.70
CA GLY A 130 -3.25 -3.08 23.78
C GLY A 130 -4.66 -3.12 24.39
N ASP A 131 -4.89 -2.56 25.57
CA ASP A 131 -6.21 -2.42 26.16
C ASP A 131 -6.96 -1.21 25.55
N VAL A 132 -8.12 -1.46 24.93
CA VAL A 132 -8.95 -0.43 24.29
C VAL A 132 -9.71 0.45 25.29
N GLY A 133 -9.83 0.01 26.54
CA GLY A 133 -10.66 0.61 27.58
C GLY A 133 -9.89 1.14 28.80
N VAL A 134 -8.55 1.06 28.80
CA VAL A 134 -7.74 1.54 29.93
C VAL A 134 -7.92 3.05 30.14
N VAL A 135 -8.12 3.46 31.39
CA VAL A 135 -8.24 4.86 31.80
C VAL A 135 -7.12 5.15 32.78
N ASN A 136 -6.34 6.21 32.54
CA ASN A 136 -5.39 6.69 33.54
C ASN A 136 -6.11 7.63 34.52
N THR A 137 -6.08 7.30 35.80
CA THR A 137 -6.76 8.08 36.86
C THR A 137 -5.80 8.76 37.83
N TYR A 138 -4.49 8.68 37.61
CA TYR A 138 -3.48 9.08 38.59
C TYR A 138 -2.74 10.37 38.24
N ASP A 139 -2.74 10.79 36.97
CA ASP A 139 -1.95 11.92 36.51
C ASP A 139 -2.64 13.28 36.71
N ARG A 140 -1.94 14.37 36.35
CA ARG A 140 -2.48 15.72 36.43
C ARG A 140 -3.71 15.93 35.54
N ASN A 141 -3.84 15.18 34.44
CA ASN A 141 -4.95 15.31 33.53
C ASN A 141 -6.21 14.67 34.13
N ALA A 142 -6.05 13.52 34.80
CA ALA A 142 -7.09 12.90 35.60
C ALA A 142 -7.54 13.82 36.75
N ALA A 143 -6.60 14.43 37.46
CA ALA A 143 -6.92 15.43 38.50
C ALA A 143 -7.65 16.66 37.94
N ALA A 144 -7.36 17.05 36.69
CA ALA A 144 -8.05 18.11 35.97
C ALA A 144 -9.38 17.67 35.32
N GLY A 145 -9.81 16.42 35.49
CA GLY A 145 -11.07 15.88 34.95
C GLY A 145 -11.02 15.41 33.49
N THR A 146 -9.84 15.37 32.88
CA THR A 146 -9.62 14.92 31.50
C THR A 146 -8.64 13.75 31.44
N PRO A 147 -8.96 12.59 32.05
CA PRO A 147 -8.05 11.44 32.07
C PRO A 147 -7.72 10.96 30.66
N SER A 148 -6.52 10.42 30.45
CA SER A 148 -6.17 9.71 29.21
C SER A 148 -6.93 8.37 29.10
N PHE A 149 -7.17 7.93 27.87
CA PHE A 149 -8.03 6.76 27.60
C PHE A 149 -7.55 5.94 26.40
N GLY A 150 -7.68 4.62 26.51
CA GLY A 150 -7.58 3.65 25.44
C GLY A 150 -6.17 3.45 24.88
N LEU A 151 -6.10 2.98 23.64
CA LEU A 151 -4.90 2.43 23.02
C LEU A 151 -3.71 3.40 22.95
N MET A 152 -4.00 4.68 22.68
CA MET A 152 -2.99 5.73 22.46
C MET A 152 -2.85 6.68 23.66
N GLN A 153 -3.56 6.42 24.76
CA GLN A 153 -3.60 7.27 25.96
C GLN A 153 -3.78 8.77 25.67
N THR A 154 -4.61 9.13 24.70
CA THR A 154 -4.93 10.54 24.42
C THR A 154 -5.93 11.07 25.43
N ILE A 155 -5.79 12.33 25.86
CA ILE A 155 -6.80 13.04 26.67
C ILE A 155 -7.96 13.51 25.78
N GLY A 156 -9.13 13.78 26.39
CA GLY A 156 -10.35 14.19 25.66
C GLY A 156 -10.12 15.36 24.69
N PRO A 157 -9.58 16.51 25.14
CA PRO A 157 -9.34 17.65 24.27
C PRO A 157 -8.41 17.35 23.08
N THR A 158 -7.39 16.51 23.28
CA THR A 158 -6.50 16.06 22.20
C THR A 158 -7.24 15.16 21.24
N PHE A 159 -8.02 14.19 21.74
CA PHE A 159 -8.83 13.33 20.89
C PHE A 159 -9.78 14.17 20.02
N ASP A 160 -10.50 15.12 20.61
CA ASP A 160 -11.49 15.94 19.90
C ASP A 160 -10.82 16.82 18.81
N ALA A 161 -9.62 17.34 19.08
CA ALA A 161 -8.86 18.13 18.11
C ALA A 161 -8.34 17.31 16.92
N PHE A 162 -8.06 16.02 17.13
CA PHE A 162 -7.39 15.16 16.15
C PHE A 162 -8.24 14.00 15.62
N ALA A 163 -9.46 13.80 16.11
CA ALA A 163 -10.41 12.86 15.53
C ALA A 163 -10.75 13.25 14.09
N LEU A 164 -10.99 12.26 13.22
CA LEU A 164 -11.58 12.55 11.91
C LEU A 164 -13.09 12.80 12.10
N PRO A 165 -13.69 13.70 11.30
CA PRO A 165 -15.14 13.96 11.37
C PRO A 165 -16.00 12.71 11.19
N THR A 166 -15.48 11.68 10.51
CA THR A 166 -16.16 10.40 10.28
C THR A 166 -16.10 9.45 11.46
N ARG A 167 -15.24 9.71 12.46
CA ARG A 167 -15.02 8.83 13.64
C ARG A 167 -14.66 9.65 14.88
N THR A 168 -15.69 10.10 15.59
CA THR A 168 -15.57 10.98 16.76
C THR A 168 -15.88 10.27 18.09
N ASP A 169 -16.11 8.96 18.09
CA ASP A 169 -16.31 8.20 19.33
C ASP A 169 -14.95 7.84 19.95
N ARG A 170 -14.65 8.39 21.13
CA ARG A 170 -13.41 8.09 21.87
C ARG A 170 -13.31 6.63 22.32
N ARG A 171 -14.42 5.89 22.35
CA ARG A 171 -14.46 4.44 22.64
C ARG A 171 -14.16 3.58 21.42
N ASP A 172 -14.16 4.14 20.21
CA ASP A 172 -13.75 3.43 19.02
C ASP A 172 -12.21 3.28 19.00
N PRO A 173 -11.66 2.07 19.10
CA PRO A 173 -10.23 1.84 19.10
C PRO A 173 -9.54 2.31 17.81
N VAL A 174 -10.24 2.27 16.67
CA VAL A 174 -9.70 2.79 15.41
C VAL A 174 -9.64 4.31 15.45
N ALA A 175 -10.68 4.97 15.98
CA ALA A 175 -10.67 6.42 16.19
C ALA A 175 -9.55 6.86 17.14
N GLN A 176 -9.29 6.10 18.20
CA GLN A 176 -8.18 6.35 19.14
C GLN A 176 -6.83 6.35 18.43
N ILE A 177 -6.57 5.33 17.59
CA ILE A 177 -5.34 5.23 16.79
C ILE A 177 -5.25 6.40 15.82
N MET A 178 -6.34 6.74 15.12
CA MET A 178 -6.38 7.84 14.16
C MET A 178 -6.08 9.19 14.80
N ALA A 179 -6.71 9.50 15.92
CA ALA A 179 -6.45 10.74 16.66
C ALA A 179 -5.01 10.80 17.18
N GLY A 180 -4.50 9.70 17.75
CA GLY A 180 -3.12 9.61 18.22
C GLY A 180 -2.09 9.79 17.11
N ALA A 181 -2.30 9.18 15.93
CA ALA A 181 -1.41 9.32 14.79
C ALA A 181 -1.41 10.74 14.21
N ARG A 182 -2.59 11.39 14.12
CA ARG A 182 -2.68 12.79 13.67
C ARG A 182 -2.04 13.76 14.67
N TYR A 183 -2.20 13.51 15.97
CA TYR A 183 -1.47 14.25 17.01
C TYR A 183 0.04 14.07 16.85
N ALA A 184 0.51 12.83 16.68
CA ALA A 184 1.93 12.55 16.46
C ALA A 184 2.48 13.24 15.20
N GLN A 185 1.69 13.29 14.12
CA GLN A 185 2.03 14.03 12.92
C GLN A 185 2.19 15.52 13.18
N ALA A 186 1.22 16.13 13.87
CA ALA A 186 1.22 17.57 14.14
C ALA A 186 2.31 18.00 15.13
N THR A 187 2.59 17.19 16.14
CA THR A 187 3.49 17.54 17.24
C THR A 187 4.93 17.09 17.00
N TYR A 188 5.13 15.93 16.37
CA TYR A 188 6.45 15.30 16.21
C TYR A 188 6.87 15.09 14.76
N GLY A 189 6.06 15.52 13.79
CA GLY A 189 6.32 15.32 12.36
C GLY A 189 6.08 13.89 11.87
N GLY A 190 5.43 13.05 12.69
CA GLY A 190 5.04 11.69 12.36
C GLY A 190 5.26 10.71 13.50
N LEU A 191 4.82 9.47 13.31
CA LEU A 191 4.91 8.40 14.32
C LEU A 191 6.36 8.07 14.71
N ALA A 192 7.30 8.15 13.76
CA ALA A 192 8.72 7.94 14.02
C ALA A 192 9.35 9.04 14.90
N GLY A 193 8.74 10.23 14.94
CA GLY A 193 9.20 11.36 15.74
C GLY A 193 8.78 11.31 17.20
N VAL A 194 7.82 10.43 17.55
CA VAL A 194 7.34 10.26 18.93
C VAL A 194 8.52 9.91 19.86
N PRO A 195 8.69 10.60 21.02
CA PRO A 195 9.85 10.43 21.88
C PRO A 195 10.17 8.98 22.24
N GLY A 196 9.16 8.17 22.61
CA GLY A 196 9.36 6.78 22.95
C GLY A 196 9.79 5.91 21.77
N VAL A 197 9.23 6.15 20.59
CA VAL A 197 9.63 5.46 19.35
C VAL A 197 11.07 5.83 18.99
N LYS A 198 11.41 7.12 19.02
CA LYS A 198 12.75 7.62 18.70
C LYS A 198 13.80 7.07 19.67
N SER A 199 13.50 7.05 20.96
CA SER A 199 14.39 6.52 22.00
C SER A 199 14.66 5.03 21.80
N LEU A 200 13.60 4.21 21.63
CA LEU A 200 13.74 2.77 21.39
C LEU A 200 14.56 2.46 20.13
N ARG A 201 14.33 3.19 19.04
CA ARG A 201 15.09 3.03 17.79
C ARG A 201 16.55 3.46 17.93
N GLY A 202 16.85 4.36 18.87
CA GLY A 202 18.21 4.73 19.25
C GLY A 202 18.87 3.78 20.26
N GLY A 203 18.21 2.68 20.66
CA GLY A 203 18.69 1.75 21.67
C GLY A 203 18.45 2.19 23.12
N GLY A 204 17.68 3.26 23.34
CA GLY A 204 17.27 3.73 24.65
C GLY A 204 15.95 3.09 25.14
N PRO A 205 15.51 3.38 26.38
CA PRO A 205 14.23 2.93 26.91
C PRO A 205 13.05 3.69 26.27
N TYR A 206 11.83 3.14 26.35
CA TYR A 206 10.63 3.89 25.95
C TYR A 206 10.42 5.12 26.84
N LEU A 207 10.00 6.23 26.22
CA LEU A 207 9.70 7.50 26.86
C LEU A 207 8.22 7.85 26.57
N PRO A 208 7.35 7.98 27.58
CA PRO A 208 5.97 8.40 27.39
C PRO A 208 5.90 9.84 26.90
N TYR A 209 4.78 10.23 26.26
CA TYR A 209 4.62 11.54 25.63
C TYR A 209 3.31 12.24 25.95
#